data_AF-A0A962PJH4-F1
#
_entry.id   AF-A0A962PJH4-F1
#
_cell.length_a   1.000
_cell.length_b   1.000
_cell.length_c   1.000
_cell.angle_alpha   90.00
_cell.angle_beta   90.00
_cell.angle_gamma   90.00
#
_symmetry.space_group_name_H-M   'P 1'
#
loop_
_entity.id
_entity.type
_entity.pdbx_description
1 polymer ?
#
loop_
_entity_poly.entity_id
_entity_poly.type
_entity_poly.pdbx_seq_one_letter_code
_entity_poly.pdbx_strand_id
1 'polypeptide(L)'
;MITKLDDSIHREVLHIIEETSAAYHSFSRHDYTNSDYADFAAMALSQFKNALRDPALTREQLEKILRKGMKKHRSMDPDSSWSIFMASYVTRASNGNPPVDGSH
;
A
#
# COMPACT_ATOMS: atom_id res chain seq x y z
N MET A 1 -21.17 4.09 14.47
CA MET A 1 -19.83 4.14 15.11
C MET A 1 -18.94 3.08 14.46
N ILE A 2 -18.21 3.45 13.40
CA ILE A 2 -17.22 2.59 12.75
C ILE A 2 -16.00 3.48 12.53
N THR A 3 -15.12 3.57 13.52
CA THR A 3 -13.89 4.39 13.43
C THR A 3 -12.68 3.68 14.03
N LYS A 4 -12.87 2.83 15.04
CA LYS A 4 -11.73 2.14 15.70
C LYS A 4 -11.11 1.01 14.87
N LEU A 5 -11.91 0.30 14.08
CA LEU A 5 -11.41 -0.83 13.28
C LEU A 5 -10.61 -0.34 12.06
N ASP A 6 -11.10 0.71 11.40
CA ASP A 6 -10.44 1.32 10.24
C ASP A 6 -9.10 1.97 10.63
N ASP A 7 -9.02 2.62 11.81
CA ASP A 7 -7.77 3.19 12.35
C ASP A 7 -6.75 2.09 12.69
N SER A 8 -7.18 0.96 13.23
CA SER A 8 -6.30 -0.18 13.51
C SER A 8 -5.75 -0.80 12.23
N ILE A 9 -6.61 -1.03 11.23
CA ILE A 9 -6.21 -1.56 9.93
C ILE A 9 -5.25 -0.59 9.25
N HIS A 10 -5.53 0.71 9.30
CA HIS A 10 -4.65 1.75 8.74
C HIS A 10 -3.26 1.74 9.37
N ARG A 11 -3.18 1.65 10.71
CA ARG A 11 -1.89 1.58 11.42
C ARG A 11 -1.12 0.30 11.11
N GLU A 12 -1.79 -0.85 11.06
CA GLU A 12 -1.15 -2.13 10.70
C GLU A 12 -0.62 -2.07 9.27
N VAL A 13 -1.43 -1.60 8.32
CA VAL A 13 -1.01 -1.44 6.93
C VAL A 13 0.15 -0.45 6.81
N LEU A 14 0.11 0.68 7.53
CA LEU A 14 1.20 1.66 7.55
C LEU A 14 2.49 1.02 8.06
N HIS A 15 2.42 0.27 9.16
CA HIS A 15 3.59 -0.40 9.73
C HIS A 15 4.18 -1.41 8.75
N ILE A 16 3.35 -2.24 8.12
CA ILE A 16 3.79 -3.21 7.10
C ILE A 16 4.49 -2.49 5.94
N ILE A 17 3.94 -1.37 5.48
CA ILE A 17 4.53 -0.57 4.40
C ILE A 17 5.87 0.01 4.83
N GLU A 18 5.97 0.56 6.04
CA GLU A 18 7.22 1.13 6.56
C GLU A 18 8.29 0.06 6.79
N GLU A 19 7.96 -1.07 7.42
CA GLU A 19 8.88 -2.19 7.65
C GLU A 19 9.36 -2.80 6.34
N THR A 20 8.43 -3.09 5.43
CA THR A 20 8.79 -3.69 4.13
C THR A 20 9.55 -2.68 3.27
N SER A 21 9.24 -1.39 3.36
CA SER A 21 9.98 -0.33 2.65
C SER A 21 11.37 -0.12 3.23
N ALA A 22 11.54 -0.14 4.56
CA ALA A 22 12.85 -0.04 5.20
C ALA A 22 13.73 -1.26 4.87
N ALA A 23 13.13 -2.46 4.87
CA ALA A 23 13.79 -3.67 4.39
C ALA A 23 14.18 -3.52 2.91
N TYR A 24 13.25 -3.05 2.07
CA TYR A 24 13.49 -2.89 0.63
C TYR A 24 14.51 -1.79 0.30
N HIS A 25 14.52 -0.66 1.00
CA HIS A 25 15.51 0.41 0.88
C HIS A 25 16.90 -0.05 1.31
N SER A 26 16.98 -0.94 2.30
CA SER A 26 18.24 -1.56 2.70
C SER A 26 18.79 -2.48 1.60
N PHE A 27 17.92 -3.07 0.77
CA PHE A 27 18.28 -3.90 -0.37
C PHE A 27 18.46 -3.12 -1.70
N SER A 28 17.71 -2.05 -1.94
CA SER A 28 17.64 -1.30 -3.21
C SER A 28 18.40 0.03 -3.16
N ARG A 29 19.70 -0.03 -2.91
CA ARG A 29 20.60 1.14 -3.05
C ARG A 29 20.74 1.67 -4.48
N HIS A 30 20.15 1.00 -5.48
CA HIS A 30 20.17 1.40 -6.88
C HIS A 30 18.76 1.47 -7.44
N ASP A 31 18.44 2.61 -8.03
CA ASP A 31 17.26 2.88 -8.88
C ASP A 31 15.88 2.73 -8.23
N TYR A 32 15.42 3.85 -7.66
CA TYR A 32 14.03 4.17 -7.31
C TYR A 32 13.01 4.02 -8.47
N THR A 33 13.47 3.72 -9.68
CA THR A 33 12.70 3.83 -10.92
C THR A 33 11.94 2.56 -11.27
N ASN A 34 12.34 1.41 -10.71
CA ASN A 34 11.76 0.12 -11.05
C ASN A 34 11.75 -0.82 -9.83
N SER A 35 11.39 -0.28 -8.65
CA SER A 35 11.18 -1.10 -7.46
C SER A 35 10.24 -2.24 -7.82
N ASP A 36 10.74 -3.47 -7.74
CA ASP A 36 10.03 -4.66 -8.15
C ASP A 36 8.90 -4.91 -7.15
N TYR A 37 7.78 -4.20 -7.36
CA TYR A 37 6.59 -4.26 -6.51
C TYR A 37 6.04 -5.67 -6.43
N ALA A 38 6.41 -6.56 -7.36
CA ALA A 38 6.09 -7.98 -7.29
C ALA A 38 6.81 -8.66 -6.12
N ASP A 39 8.10 -8.38 -5.90
CA ASP A 39 8.87 -8.87 -4.75
C ASP A 39 8.41 -8.24 -3.45
N PHE A 40 8.16 -6.92 -3.45
CA PHE A 40 7.58 -6.24 -2.29
C PHE A 40 6.21 -6.85 -1.90
N ALA A 41 5.31 -7.01 -2.89
CA ALA A 41 4.01 -7.61 -2.68
C ALA A 41 4.13 -9.06 -2.22
N ALA A 42 5.08 -9.85 -2.75
CA ALA A 42 5.31 -11.22 -2.33
C ALA A 42 5.76 -11.30 -0.86
N MET A 43 6.69 -10.44 -0.43
CA MET A 43 7.19 -10.41 0.95
C MET A 43 6.10 -9.97 1.94
N ALA A 44 5.32 -8.96 1.58
CA ALA A 44 4.31 -8.38 2.47
C ALA A 44 2.93 -9.07 2.37
N LEU A 45 2.71 -9.97 1.40
CA LEU A 45 1.38 -10.54 1.10
C LEU A 45 0.68 -11.11 2.32
N SER A 46 1.38 -11.94 3.09
CA SER A 46 0.81 -12.59 4.29
C SER A 46 0.41 -11.58 5.36
N GLN A 47 1.17 -10.49 5.48
CA GLN A 47 0.89 -9.42 6.45
C GLN A 47 -0.32 -8.59 5.99
N PHE A 48 -0.37 -8.24 4.70
CA PHE A 48 -1.52 -7.55 4.11
C PHE A 48 -2.81 -8.37 4.19
N LYS A 49 -2.76 -9.69 3.95
CA LYS A 49 -3.90 -10.59 4.14
C LYS A 49 -4.47 -10.51 5.55
N ASN A 50 -3.58 -10.49 6.55
CA ASN A 50 -3.97 -10.42 7.95
C ASN A 50 -4.54 -9.04 8.31
N ALA A 51 -3.82 -7.97 7.95
CA ALA A 51 -4.20 -6.59 8.24
C ALA A 51 -5.52 -6.21 7.56
N LEU A 52 -5.72 -6.60 6.31
CA LEU A 52 -6.95 -6.33 5.55
C LEU A 52 -8.08 -7.33 5.84
N ARG A 53 -7.78 -8.37 6.64
CA ARG A 53 -8.69 -9.51 6.90
C ARG A 53 -9.24 -10.12 5.60
N ASP A 54 -8.45 -10.07 4.53
CA ASP A 54 -8.78 -10.60 3.22
C ASP A 54 -7.82 -11.76 2.88
N PRO A 55 -8.18 -13.01 3.24
CA PRO A 55 -7.34 -14.15 2.90
C PRO A 55 -7.29 -14.46 1.40
N ALA A 56 -8.26 -13.94 0.63
CA ALA A 56 -8.36 -14.12 -0.82
C ALA A 56 -7.47 -13.15 -1.60
N LEU A 57 -6.91 -12.12 -0.94
CA LEU A 57 -5.99 -11.17 -1.56
C LEU A 57 -4.82 -11.89 -2.24
N THR A 58 -4.69 -11.73 -3.54
CA THR A 58 -3.58 -12.34 -4.28
C THR A 58 -2.40 -11.39 -4.39
N ARG A 59 -1.20 -11.95 -4.65
CA ARG A 59 0.00 -11.16 -4.93
C ARG A 59 -0.26 -10.15 -6.05
N GLU A 60 -0.89 -10.59 -7.13
CA GLU A 60 -1.18 -9.74 -8.30
C GLU A 60 -2.16 -8.61 -7.96
N GLN A 61 -3.15 -8.87 -7.11
CA GLN A 61 -4.06 -7.84 -6.63
C GLN A 61 -3.33 -6.80 -5.77
N LEU A 62 -2.52 -7.26 -4.82
CA LEU A 62 -1.73 -6.38 -3.96
C LEU A 62 -0.75 -5.54 -4.79
N GLU A 63 -0.01 -6.16 -5.70
CA GLU A 63 0.89 -5.49 -6.62
C GLU A 63 0.16 -4.42 -7.46
N LYS A 64 -1.02 -4.75 -8.00
CA LYS A 64 -1.82 -3.81 -8.77
C LYS A 64 -2.31 -2.63 -7.92
N ILE A 65 -2.69 -2.87 -6.67
CA ILE A 65 -3.08 -1.81 -5.72
C ILE A 65 -1.87 -0.92 -5.44
N LEU A 66 -0.70 -1.50 -5.14
CA LEU A 66 0.51 -0.76 -4.83
C LEU A 66 0.98 0.10 -6.02
N ARG A 67 1.03 -0.48 -7.23
CA ARG A 67 1.39 0.24 -8.46
C ARG A 67 0.43 1.39 -8.75
N LYS A 68 -0.88 1.19 -8.56
CA LYS A 68 -1.88 2.26 -8.74
C LYS A 68 -1.74 3.36 -7.68
N GLY A 69 -1.54 2.98 -6.42
CA GLY A 69 -1.29 3.90 -5.33
C GLY A 69 -0.06 4.77 -5.60
N MET A 70 1.05 4.17 -6.04
CA MET A 70 2.27 4.90 -6.38
C MET A 70 2.06 5.88 -7.54
N LYS A 71 1.41 5.45 -8.63
CA LYS A 71 1.10 6.34 -9.76
C LYS A 71 0.26 7.53 -9.31
N LYS A 72 -0.71 7.31 -8.41
CA LYS A 72 -1.60 8.35 -7.90
C LYS A 72 -0.88 9.28 -6.92
N HIS A 73 -0.03 8.77 -6.05
CA HIS A 73 0.86 9.56 -5.18
C HIS A 73 1.75 10.47 -6.02
N ARG A 74 2.46 9.94 -7.01
CA ARG A 74 3.33 10.72 -7.91
C ARG A 74 2.56 11.78 -8.70
N SER A 75 1.29 11.53 -9.03
CA SER A 75 0.46 12.45 -9.82
C SER A 75 -0.28 13.49 -8.99
N MET A 76 -0.63 13.20 -7.73
CA MET A 76 -1.45 14.08 -6.90
C MET A 76 -0.65 14.80 -5.83
N ASP A 77 0.28 14.10 -5.18
CA ASP A 77 0.99 14.61 -4.00
C ASP A 77 2.35 13.90 -3.84
N PRO A 78 3.32 14.23 -4.71
CA PRO A 78 4.64 13.59 -4.68
C PRO A 78 5.48 13.98 -3.46
N ASP A 79 5.16 15.10 -2.79
CA ASP A 79 5.89 15.63 -1.63
C ASP A 79 5.43 15.01 -0.30
N SER A 80 4.22 14.42 -0.24
CA SER A 80 3.74 13.72 0.94
C SER A 80 4.45 12.39 1.18
N SER A 81 4.48 11.94 2.44
CA SER A 81 5.05 10.64 2.80
C SER A 81 4.32 9.50 2.08
N TRP A 82 5.05 8.81 1.21
CA TRP A 82 4.54 7.68 0.42
C TRP A 82 3.87 6.63 1.29
N SER A 83 4.45 6.27 2.44
CA SER A 83 3.92 5.26 3.34
C SER A 83 2.52 5.61 3.86
N ILE A 84 2.30 6.88 4.24
CA ILE A 84 1.03 7.38 4.76
C ILE A 84 -0.05 7.39 3.67
N PHE A 85 0.33 7.84 2.47
CA PHE A 85 -0.57 7.84 1.32
C PHE A 85 -0.99 6.42 0.95
N MET A 86 -0.02 5.52 0.86
CA MET A 86 -0.24 4.12 0.47
C MET A 86 -1.07 3.36 1.50
N ALA A 87 -0.85 3.58 2.80
CA ALA A 87 -1.68 2.98 3.84
C ALA A 87 -3.15 3.39 3.71
N SER A 88 -3.37 4.69 3.51
CA SER A 88 -4.71 5.24 3.28
C SER A 88 -5.34 4.68 2.00
N TYR A 89 -4.54 4.53 0.93
CA TYR A 89 -5.01 4.01 -0.36
C TYR A 89 -5.40 2.52 -0.26
N VAL A 90 -4.57 1.70 0.37
CA VAL A 90 -4.78 0.25 0.49
C VAL A 90 -5.96 -0.06 1.41
N THR A 91 -6.09 0.62 2.55
CA THR A 91 -7.25 0.47 3.45
C THR A 91 -8.56 0.81 2.73
N ARG A 92 -8.57 1.91 1.96
CA ARG A 92 -9.75 2.32 1.17
C ARG A 92 -10.07 1.37 0.02
N ALA A 93 -9.05 0.92 -0.71
CA ALA A 93 -9.22 -0.04 -1.80
C ALA A 93 -9.80 -1.37 -1.32
N SER A 94 -9.43 -1.81 -0.13
CA SER A 94 -9.91 -3.06 0.48
C SER A 94 -11.34 -2.96 0.99
N ASN A 95 -11.76 -1.77 1.43
CA ASN A 95 -13.16 -1.46 1.77
C ASN A 95 -14.06 -1.26 0.52
N GLY A 96 -13.57 -1.58 -0.69
CA GLY A 96 -14.34 -1.48 -1.94
C GLY A 96 -14.51 -0.06 -2.46
N ASN A 97 -13.84 0.93 -1.86
CA ASN A 97 -13.97 2.33 -2.25
C ASN A 97 -12.58 2.90 -2.60
N PRO A 98 -12.01 2.56 -3.76
CA PRO A 98 -10.78 3.18 -4.21
C PRO A 98 -11.00 4.70 -4.25
N PRO A 99 -10.04 5.53 -3.78
CA PRO A 99 -10.21 6.98 -3.80
C PRO A 99 -10.52 7.40 -5.22
N VAL A 100 -11.73 7.94 -5.40
CA VAL A 100 -12.32 8.31 -6.68
C VAL A 100 -11.30 9.06 -7.51
N ASP A 101 -11.18 8.63 -8.76
CA ASP A 101 -10.46 9.34 -9.78
C ASP A 101 -11.15 10.70 -9.96
N GLY A 102 -10.53 11.77 -9.47
CA GLY A 102 -10.99 13.12 -9.71
C GLY A 102 -10.71 13.47 -11.17
N SER A 103 -11.50 12.89 -12.07
CA SER A 103 -11.65 13.33 -13.45
C SER A 103 -12.79 14.35 -13.48
N HIS A 104 -12.46 15.63 -13.53
CA HIS A 104 -13.22 16.64 -14.26
C HIS A 104 -12.31 17.76 -14.73
#